data_AF-A0A851GVT6-F1
#
_entry.id   AF-A0A851GVT6-F1
#
_cell.length_a   1.000
_cell.length_b   1.000
_cell.length_c   1.000
_cell.angle_alpha   90.00
_cell.angle_beta   90.00
_cell.angle_gamma   90.00
#
_symmetry.space_group_name_H-M   'P 1'
#
loop_
_entity.id
_entity.type
_entity.pdbx_description
1 polymer ?
#
loop_
_entity_poly.entity_id
_entity_poly.type
_entity_poly.pdbx_seq_one_letter_code
_entity_poly.pdbx_strand_id
1 'polypeptide(L)'
;MKKWMFWMLMLYCSSAVFSQDIVVNKLRSETSRTIKKEADTSTWIWKKGGLLSANLAQGSLSNWAAGGDNFSLAVSSYFNFFYFYRKNRHSWDNNFDMNLGYVQTTSLGGRKNDDRFDFLSKYGYKMDSTGKIFLSSLFNFRSQWFDGYTFSGGVPSFSSSFLSPAYIILSVGFDYKSSDKLSVFVSPLTSRWTIVANNKLSTLGKYGVPAGKTSINEIGTFATVNYNNTIAKNVTYKGRLDMFSNYNNSAQNIDFFMTNLFSFKINKFFSATYSLDLIYDDDVRLFGPNKTSPGLQTKSLIGIGFLRPLNVKKG
;
A
#
# COMPACT_ATOMS: atom_id res chain seq x y z
N MET A 1 -35.65 -45.78 -6.50
CA MET A 1 -35.21 -44.95 -5.37
C MET A 1 -33.73 -44.50 -5.44
N LYS A 2 -32.80 -45.25 -6.05
CA LYS A 2 -31.36 -44.87 -6.07
C LYS A 2 -30.92 -43.79 -7.08
N LYS A 3 -31.74 -43.44 -8.10
CA LYS A 3 -31.37 -42.41 -9.10
C LYS A 3 -31.75 -40.97 -8.71
N TRP A 4 -32.76 -40.78 -7.85
CA TRP A 4 -33.16 -39.44 -7.39
C TRP A 4 -32.26 -38.87 -6.29
N MET A 5 -31.60 -39.74 -5.52
CA MET A 5 -30.67 -39.34 -4.46
C MET A 5 -29.38 -38.71 -5.01
N PHE A 6 -28.97 -39.08 -6.23
CA PHE A 6 -27.79 -38.51 -6.89
C PHE A 6 -28.04 -37.09 -7.41
N TRP A 7 -29.27 -36.79 -7.83
CA TRP A 7 -29.68 -35.44 -8.25
C TRP A 7 -29.89 -34.50 -7.06
N MET A 8 -30.39 -34.99 -5.92
CA MET A 8 -30.44 -34.20 -4.67
C MET A 8 -29.06 -33.89 -4.09
N LEU A 9 -28.08 -34.78 -4.25
CA LEU A 9 -26.68 -34.53 -3.84
C LEU A 9 -25.97 -33.53 -4.77
N MET A 10 -26.30 -33.50 -6.05
CA MET A 10 -25.80 -32.49 -7.00
C MET A 10 -26.43 -31.10 -6.78
N LEU A 11 -27.67 -31.03 -6.28
CA LEU A 11 -28.36 -29.78 -5.94
C LEU A 11 -27.95 -29.18 -4.58
N TYR A 12 -27.27 -29.95 -3.72
CA TYR A 12 -26.76 -29.45 -2.43
C TYR A 12 -25.33 -28.91 -2.48
N CYS A 13 -24.67 -28.94 -3.64
CA CYS A 13 -23.27 -28.50 -3.78
C CYS A 13 -23.11 -27.07 -4.36
N SER A 14 -24.20 -26.37 -4.65
CA SER A 14 -24.18 -25.06 -5.34
C SER A 14 -24.47 -23.85 -4.45
N SER A 15 -24.23 -23.94 -3.15
CA SER A 15 -24.29 -22.78 -2.25
C SER A 15 -23.10 -22.67 -1.30
N ALA A 16 -21.90 -22.87 -1.82
CA ALA A 16 -20.73 -22.17 -1.28
C ALA A 16 -20.57 -20.86 -2.07
N VAL A 17 -21.42 -19.87 -1.78
CA VAL A 17 -21.13 -18.49 -2.16
C VAL A 17 -19.87 -18.11 -1.39
N PHE A 18 -18.72 -18.18 -2.06
CA PHE A 18 -17.53 -17.49 -1.61
C PHE A 18 -17.86 -16.00 -1.63
N SER A 19 -18.32 -15.48 -0.49
CA SER A 19 -18.37 -14.06 -0.22
C SER A 19 -16.91 -13.59 -0.22
N GLN A 20 -16.40 -13.25 -1.41
CA GLN A 20 -15.08 -12.65 -1.57
C GLN A 20 -15.12 -11.27 -0.92
N ASP A 21 -14.61 -11.19 0.31
CA ASP A 21 -14.66 -9.96 1.09
C ASP A 21 -13.84 -8.83 0.45
N ILE A 22 -14.49 -7.70 0.23
CA ILE A 22 -13.96 -6.48 -0.41
C ILE A 22 -12.66 -5.94 0.25
N VAL A 23 -12.42 -6.25 1.53
CA VAL A 23 -11.28 -5.76 2.32
C VAL A 23 -10.00 -6.54 2.03
N VAL A 24 -10.14 -7.77 1.53
CA VAL A 24 -9.10 -8.79 1.37
C VAL A 24 -8.11 -8.46 0.27
N ASN A 25 -8.63 -7.94 -0.84
CA ASN A 25 -7.85 -7.65 -2.04
C ASN A 25 -7.36 -6.20 -2.08
N LYS A 26 -7.97 -5.31 -1.28
CA LYS A 26 -7.60 -3.89 -1.16
C LYS A 26 -6.21 -3.64 -0.56
N LEU A 27 -5.59 -4.65 0.05
CA LEU A 27 -4.34 -4.53 0.81
C LEU A 27 -3.19 -5.39 0.24
N ARG A 28 -3.46 -6.23 -0.77
CA ARG A 28 -2.51 -7.20 -1.35
C ARG A 28 -1.43 -6.60 -2.26
N SER A 29 -1.63 -5.37 -2.72
CA SER A 29 -0.83 -4.77 -3.78
C SER A 29 0.06 -3.62 -3.32
N GLU A 30 0.31 -3.50 -2.03
CA GLU A 30 1.06 -2.36 -1.55
C GLU A 30 2.42 -2.80 -0.96
N THR A 31 3.45 -2.88 -1.80
CA THR A 31 4.84 -2.94 -1.32
C THR A 31 5.31 -1.48 -1.09
N SER A 32 6.51 -1.15 -0.63
CA SER A 32 6.96 0.23 -0.28
C SER A 32 8.10 0.80 -1.14
N ARG A 33 8.21 2.14 -1.12
CA ARG A 33 8.81 3.00 -2.16
C ARG A 33 10.27 3.34 -1.90
N THR A 34 10.92 3.79 -2.98
CA THR A 34 12.27 4.36 -2.95
C THR A 34 12.26 5.80 -2.46
N ILE A 35 13.15 6.06 -1.50
CA ILE A 35 13.40 7.34 -0.86
C ILE A 35 14.18 8.28 -1.79
N LYS A 36 13.89 9.58 -1.68
CA LYS A 36 14.56 10.68 -2.39
C LYS A 36 16.08 10.58 -2.25
N LYS A 37 16.75 10.38 -3.38
CA LYS A 37 18.17 10.69 -3.52
C LYS A 37 18.19 12.06 -4.20
N GLU A 38 18.59 13.09 -3.48
CA GLU A 38 18.97 14.33 -4.16
C GLU A 38 20.18 14.02 -5.04
N ALA A 39 20.31 14.70 -6.17
CA ALA A 39 21.52 14.68 -6.98
C ALA A 39 22.64 15.24 -6.11
N ASP A 40 23.34 14.35 -5.42
CA ASP A 40 24.19 14.71 -4.31
C ASP A 40 25.63 14.63 -4.79
N THR A 41 26.23 15.80 -5.06
CA THR A 41 27.66 15.97 -5.33
C THR A 41 28.55 15.64 -4.13
N SER A 42 27.97 15.31 -2.96
CA SER A 42 28.71 14.87 -1.78
C SER A 42 28.83 13.35 -1.70
N THR A 43 30.06 12.87 -1.47
CA THR A 43 30.33 11.48 -1.09
C THR A 43 29.85 11.25 0.34
N TRP A 44 28.92 10.32 0.52
CA TRP A 44 28.44 9.89 1.83
C TRP A 44 28.42 8.37 1.87
N ILE A 45 28.73 7.80 3.03
CA ILE A 45 28.64 6.37 3.29
C ILE A 45 27.26 6.06 3.85
N TRP A 46 26.79 6.89 4.79
CA TRP A 46 25.47 6.82 5.38
C TRP A 46 24.68 8.10 5.12
N LYS A 47 23.40 7.96 4.77
CA LYS A 47 22.47 9.07 4.63
C LYS A 47 21.16 8.74 5.32
N LYS A 48 20.78 9.58 6.27
CA LYS A 48 19.52 9.44 7.02
C LYS A 48 18.71 10.71 7.00
N GLY A 49 17.40 10.56 7.06
CA GLY A 49 16.46 11.66 7.10
C GLY A 49 15.04 11.14 7.18
N GLY A 50 14.07 11.99 6.87
CA GLY A 50 12.68 11.60 6.96
C GLY A 50 11.73 12.76 6.71
N LEU A 51 10.45 12.48 6.90
CA LEU A 51 9.37 13.45 6.74
C LEU A 51 8.34 13.21 7.83
N LEU A 52 7.97 14.27 8.54
CA LEU A 52 6.80 14.27 9.41
C LEU A 52 5.74 15.17 8.78
N SER A 53 4.52 14.66 8.67
CA SER A 53 3.37 15.38 8.14
C SER A 53 2.15 15.14 9.01
N ALA A 54 1.37 16.17 9.24
CA ALA A 54 0.08 16.12 9.92
C ALA A 54 -0.89 17.04 9.20
N ASN A 55 -2.02 16.51 8.75
CA ASN A 55 -3.06 17.22 8.04
C ASN A 55 -4.35 17.17 8.84
N LEU A 56 -5.10 18.26 8.77
CA LEU A 56 -6.43 18.38 9.33
C LEU A 56 -7.35 18.91 8.22
N ALA A 57 -8.48 18.25 8.04
CA ALA A 57 -9.53 18.67 7.12
C ALA A 57 -10.85 18.69 7.87
N GLN A 58 -11.58 19.79 7.79
CA GLN A 58 -12.84 19.97 8.50
C GLN A 58 -13.90 20.48 7.53
N GLY A 59 -15.08 19.87 7.58
CA GLY A 59 -16.28 20.32 6.90
C GLY A 59 -17.37 20.62 7.92
N SER A 60 -18.13 21.68 7.70
CA SER A 60 -19.33 22.00 8.46
C SER A 60 -20.42 22.44 7.50
N LEU A 61 -21.61 21.86 7.66
CA LEU A 61 -22.78 22.16 6.86
C LEU A 61 -23.86 22.72 7.79
N SER A 62 -24.48 23.82 7.38
CA SER A 62 -25.63 24.43 8.06
C SER A 62 -26.64 24.82 6.99
N ASN A 63 -27.90 24.39 7.15
CA ASN A 63 -28.98 24.62 6.17
C ASN A 63 -28.64 24.20 4.73
N TRP A 64 -27.80 23.17 4.57
CA TRP A 64 -27.35 22.70 3.26
C TRP A 64 -28.30 21.65 2.69
N ALA A 65 -29.17 22.08 1.78
CA ALA A 65 -30.26 21.24 1.25
C ALA A 65 -29.80 20.06 0.37
N ALA A 66 -28.57 20.09 -0.17
CA ALA A 66 -28.06 19.03 -1.04
C ALA A 66 -27.61 17.75 -0.29
N GLY A 67 -27.67 17.75 1.05
CA GLY A 67 -27.27 16.63 1.91
C GLY A 67 -25.77 16.57 2.21
N GLY A 68 -25.40 15.70 3.15
CA GLY A 68 -24.02 15.53 3.63
C GLY A 68 -23.94 15.41 5.15
N ASP A 69 -22.71 15.34 5.68
CA ASP A 69 -22.46 15.31 7.11
C ASP A 69 -22.39 16.74 7.69
N ASN A 70 -23.32 17.08 8.60
CA ASN A 70 -23.36 18.39 9.29
C ASN A 70 -22.01 18.80 9.86
N PHE A 71 -21.24 17.83 10.36
CA PHE A 71 -19.86 18.00 10.74
C PHE A 71 -19.03 16.82 10.26
N SER A 72 -17.87 17.12 9.68
CA SER A 72 -16.83 16.14 9.37
C SER A 72 -15.47 16.67 9.79
N LEU A 73 -14.66 15.81 10.39
CA LEU A 73 -13.28 16.11 10.75
C LEU A 73 -12.42 14.92 10.38
N ALA A 74 -11.41 15.14 9.55
CA ALA A 74 -10.40 14.15 9.21
C ALA A 74 -9.04 14.64 9.70
N VAL A 75 -8.36 13.78 10.45
CA VAL A 75 -6.97 13.97 10.87
C VAL A 75 -6.16 12.88 10.21
N SER A 76 -5.07 13.25 9.56
CA SER A 76 -4.11 12.28 9.02
C SER A 76 -2.69 12.68 9.40
N SER A 77 -1.86 11.69 9.68
CA SER A 77 -0.45 11.85 9.96
C SER A 77 0.34 10.88 9.11
N TYR A 78 1.51 11.33 8.68
CA TYR A 78 2.44 10.54 7.91
C TYR A 78 3.84 10.78 8.45
N PHE A 79 4.49 9.68 8.81
CA PHE A 79 5.87 9.67 9.22
C PHE A 79 6.66 8.78 8.25
N ASN A 80 7.78 9.31 7.77
CA ASN A 80 8.74 8.60 6.97
C ASN A 80 10.11 8.74 7.62
N PHE A 81 10.86 7.66 7.68
CA PHE A 81 12.25 7.64 8.08
C PHE A 81 13.05 6.78 7.11
N PHE A 82 14.17 7.32 6.64
CA PHE A 82 15.06 6.61 5.74
C PHE A 82 16.46 6.49 6.28
N TYR A 83 17.07 5.35 5.98
CA TYR A 83 18.45 5.06 6.31
C TYR A 83 19.16 4.33 5.18
N PHE A 84 20.10 5.02 4.57
CA PHE A 84 20.81 4.56 3.39
C PHE A 84 22.27 4.32 3.65
N TYR A 85 22.79 3.25 3.09
CA TYR A 85 24.21 2.92 3.02
C TYR A 85 24.66 2.85 1.57
N ARG A 86 25.83 3.41 1.27
CA ARG A 86 26.53 3.22 -0.01
C ARG A 86 28.03 3.17 0.21
N LYS A 87 28.67 2.06 -0.14
CA LYS A 87 30.13 1.94 -0.16
C LYS A 87 30.56 0.94 -1.21
N ASN A 88 31.55 1.31 -2.03
CA ASN A 88 32.10 0.47 -3.09
C ASN A 88 31.02 -0.02 -4.08
N ARG A 89 30.72 -1.33 -4.06
CA ARG A 89 29.68 -1.98 -4.85
C ARG A 89 28.41 -2.27 -4.05
N HIS A 90 28.37 -1.92 -2.77
CA HIS A 90 27.27 -2.25 -1.88
C HIS A 90 26.35 -1.04 -1.67
N SER A 91 25.05 -1.29 -1.72
CA SER A 91 24.01 -0.36 -1.33
C SER A 91 23.03 -1.06 -0.41
N TRP A 92 22.56 -0.36 0.62
CA TRP A 92 21.51 -0.86 1.49
C TRP A 92 20.54 0.28 1.77
N ASP A 93 19.36 0.17 1.18
CA ASP A 93 18.32 1.17 1.24
C ASP A 93 17.25 0.69 2.26
N ASN A 94 17.15 1.35 3.42
CA ASN A 94 16.11 1.07 4.42
C ASN A 94 15.13 2.24 4.50
N ASN A 95 13.84 1.91 4.60
CA ASN A 95 12.76 2.87 4.71
C ASN A 95 11.73 2.39 5.72
N PHE A 96 11.24 3.30 6.55
CA PHE A 96 10.10 3.09 7.41
C PHE A 96 9.05 4.16 7.11
N ASP A 97 7.82 3.73 6.84
CA ASP A 97 6.66 4.59 6.66
C ASP A 97 5.59 4.24 7.67
N MET A 98 4.90 5.26 8.16
CA MET A 98 3.73 5.11 9.02
C MET A 98 2.68 6.14 8.62
N ASN A 99 1.48 5.66 8.33
CA ASN A 99 0.29 6.43 8.05
C ASN A 99 -0.71 6.16 9.16
N LEU A 100 -1.23 7.20 9.80
CA LEU A 100 -2.38 7.09 10.68
C LEU A 100 -3.40 8.13 10.29
N GLY A 101 -4.65 7.72 10.15
CA GLY A 101 -5.73 8.58 9.73
C GLY A 101 -7.04 8.20 10.38
N TYR A 102 -7.76 9.22 10.83
CA TYR A 102 -9.02 9.10 11.53
C TYR A 102 -10.01 10.11 10.95
N VAL A 103 -11.25 9.69 10.78
CA VAL A 103 -12.34 10.55 10.34
C VAL A 103 -13.51 10.42 11.30
N GLN A 104 -14.03 11.56 11.75
CA GLN A 104 -15.26 11.69 12.48
C GLN A 104 -16.29 12.32 11.55
N THR A 105 -17.46 11.70 11.42
CA THR A 105 -18.59 12.35 10.75
C THR A 105 -19.87 12.24 11.59
N THR A 106 -20.81 13.16 11.40
CA THR A 106 -22.07 13.16 12.18
C THR A 106 -22.92 11.92 11.93
N SER A 107 -23.01 11.44 10.69
CA SER A 107 -23.86 10.31 10.30
C SER A 107 -23.31 8.94 10.68
N LEU A 108 -21.99 8.75 10.57
CA LEU A 108 -21.34 7.43 10.68
C LEU A 108 -20.36 7.36 11.86
N GLY A 109 -20.24 8.44 12.63
CA GLY A 109 -19.35 8.51 13.78
C GLY A 109 -17.86 8.46 13.39
N GLY A 110 -17.07 8.08 14.39
CA GLY A 110 -15.61 8.05 14.33
C GLY A 110 -15.08 6.73 13.79
N ARG A 111 -14.22 6.80 12.79
CA ARG A 111 -13.62 5.62 12.15
C ARG A 111 -12.23 5.90 11.63
N LYS A 112 -11.41 4.86 11.68
CA LYS A 112 -10.08 4.84 11.08
C LYS A 112 -10.21 4.87 9.55
N ASN A 113 -9.50 5.77 8.88
CA ASN A 113 -9.48 5.84 7.41
C ASN A 113 -8.16 5.34 6.80
N ASP A 114 -7.07 5.37 7.57
CA ASP A 114 -5.75 4.87 7.21
C ASP A 114 -5.03 4.44 8.50
N ASP A 115 -4.36 3.31 8.49
CA ASP A 115 -3.52 2.83 9.58
C ASP A 115 -2.63 1.78 9.01
N ARG A 116 -1.41 2.19 8.75
CA ARG A 116 -0.44 1.37 8.08
C ARG A 116 0.93 1.74 8.58
N PHE A 117 1.74 0.73 8.84
CA PHE A 117 3.17 0.89 8.90
C PHE A 117 3.82 -0.07 7.93
N ASP A 118 4.94 0.36 7.39
CA ASP A 118 5.68 -0.37 6.39
C ASP A 118 7.17 -0.19 6.63
N PHE A 119 7.88 -1.30 6.61
CA PHE A 119 9.32 -1.36 6.61
C PHE A 119 9.83 -1.99 5.31
N LEU A 120 10.71 -1.28 4.61
CA LEU A 120 11.43 -1.76 3.43
C LEU A 120 12.91 -1.85 3.75
N SER A 121 13.52 -2.96 3.41
CA SER A 121 14.96 -3.15 3.40
C SER A 121 15.38 -3.75 2.07
N LYS A 122 16.17 -3.01 1.30
CA LYS A 122 16.67 -3.45 0.01
C LYS A 122 18.19 -3.41 0.01
N TYR A 123 18.81 -4.56 -0.13
CA TYR A 123 20.24 -4.68 -0.33
C TYR A 123 20.52 -4.82 -1.83
N GLY A 124 21.55 -4.14 -2.33
CA GLY A 124 21.92 -4.17 -3.75
C GLY A 124 23.42 -4.21 -3.95
N TYR A 125 23.88 -5.12 -4.80
CA TYR A 125 25.26 -5.25 -5.26
C TYR A 125 25.40 -4.76 -6.71
N LYS A 126 26.23 -3.73 -6.89
CA LYS A 126 26.49 -3.06 -8.17
C LYS A 126 27.26 -3.97 -9.11
N MET A 127 26.61 -4.40 -10.20
CA MET A 127 27.19 -5.35 -11.15
C MET A 127 27.95 -4.64 -12.27
N ASP A 128 27.43 -3.50 -12.72
CA ASP A 128 27.95 -2.81 -13.89
C ASP A 128 29.05 -1.79 -13.55
N SER A 129 29.84 -1.43 -14.56
CA SER A 129 30.83 -0.35 -14.48
C SER A 129 30.17 1.03 -14.49
N THR A 130 28.99 1.17 -15.11
CA THR A 130 28.25 2.46 -15.19
C THR A 130 27.50 2.81 -13.89
N GLY A 131 27.40 1.85 -12.97
CA GLY A 131 26.77 2.00 -11.66
C GLY A 131 25.25 2.14 -11.64
N LYS A 132 24.58 1.64 -12.68
CA LYS A 132 23.13 1.71 -12.87
C LYS A 132 22.41 0.40 -12.57
N ILE A 133 23.10 -0.75 -12.58
CA ILE A 133 22.49 -2.08 -12.43
C ILE A 133 22.97 -2.75 -11.15
N PHE A 134 22.02 -3.13 -10.31
CA PHE A 134 22.28 -3.78 -9.03
C PHE A 134 21.54 -5.12 -8.97
N LEU A 135 22.26 -6.20 -8.67
CA LEU A 135 21.63 -7.42 -8.16
C LEU A 135 21.14 -7.12 -6.75
N SER A 136 19.83 -7.22 -6.53
CA SER A 136 19.21 -6.73 -5.30
C SER A 136 18.30 -7.78 -4.66
N SER A 137 18.38 -7.88 -3.34
CA SER A 137 17.40 -8.56 -2.51
C SER A 137 16.54 -7.51 -1.79
N LEU A 138 15.24 -7.76 -1.74
CA LEU A 138 14.26 -6.88 -1.14
C LEU A 138 13.47 -7.66 -0.09
N PHE A 139 13.41 -7.10 1.11
CA PHE A 139 12.50 -7.47 2.18
C PHE A 139 11.54 -6.32 2.41
N ASN A 140 10.25 -6.63 2.44
CA ASN A 140 9.23 -5.67 2.86
C ASN A 140 8.31 -6.32 3.88
N PHE A 141 8.03 -5.58 4.94
CA PHE A 141 7.05 -5.91 5.96
C PHE A 141 6.03 -4.79 6.06
N ARG A 142 4.74 -5.12 5.97
CA ARG A 142 3.65 -4.17 6.11
C ARG A 142 2.59 -4.71 7.02
N SER A 143 2.08 -3.86 7.90
CA SER A 143 0.84 -4.14 8.61
C SER A 143 0.20 -2.86 9.11
N GLN A 144 -0.64 -2.98 10.13
CA GLN A 144 -1.47 -1.96 10.74
C GLN A 144 -1.47 -2.18 12.25
N TRP A 145 -1.75 -1.14 13.03
CA TRP A 145 -1.65 -1.18 14.48
C TRP A 145 -2.96 -1.48 15.19
N PHE A 146 -4.03 -0.83 14.73
CA PHE A 146 -5.27 -0.70 15.47
C PHE A 146 -6.38 -1.55 14.86
N ASP A 147 -7.39 -1.83 15.67
CA ASP A 147 -8.62 -2.46 15.20
C ASP A 147 -9.37 -1.54 14.22
N GLY A 148 -9.85 -2.15 13.14
CA GLY A 148 -10.56 -1.49 12.05
C GLY A 148 -11.97 -2.03 11.89
N TYR A 149 -12.88 -1.15 11.48
CA TYR A 149 -14.27 -1.49 11.21
C TYR A 149 -14.69 -0.97 9.84
N THR A 150 -15.39 -1.79 9.08
CA THR A 150 -16.12 -1.35 7.89
C THR A 150 -17.58 -1.12 8.25
N PHE A 151 -18.23 -0.17 7.58
CA PHE A 151 -19.62 0.20 7.84
C PHE A 151 -20.44 -0.07 6.60
N SER A 152 -21.45 -0.94 6.71
CA SER A 152 -22.47 -1.16 5.68
C SER A 152 -23.83 -0.84 6.28
N GLY A 153 -24.52 0.16 5.71
CA GLY A 153 -25.79 0.64 6.27
C GLY A 153 -25.70 1.13 7.71
N GLY A 154 -24.55 1.67 8.13
CA GLY A 154 -24.31 2.14 9.52
C GLY A 154 -23.94 1.04 10.52
N VAL A 155 -23.95 -0.23 10.13
CA VAL A 155 -23.58 -1.34 11.03
C VAL A 155 -22.06 -1.58 10.97
N PRO A 156 -21.34 -1.54 12.12
CA PRO A 156 -19.91 -1.80 12.17
C PRO A 156 -19.63 -3.30 12.01
N SER A 157 -18.74 -3.64 11.09
CA SER A 157 -18.21 -4.99 10.90
C SER A 157 -16.70 -4.98 11.15
N PHE A 158 -16.24 -5.89 12.02
CA PHE A 158 -14.82 -6.01 12.35
C PHE A 158 -14.04 -6.43 11.11
N SER A 159 -13.18 -5.55 10.64
CA SER A 159 -12.48 -5.74 9.38
C SER A 159 -11.02 -6.11 9.60
N SER A 160 -10.31 -5.41 10.48
CA SER A 160 -8.86 -5.56 10.60
C SER A 160 -8.35 -5.38 12.04
N SER A 161 -7.15 -5.88 12.32
CA SER A 161 -6.50 -5.82 13.64
C SER A 161 -4.97 -5.82 13.48
N PHE A 162 -4.22 -5.77 14.57
CA PHE A 162 -2.76 -5.89 14.51
C PHE A 162 -2.35 -7.18 13.79
N LEU A 163 -1.43 -7.07 12.82
CA LEU A 163 -0.98 -8.19 11.97
C LEU A 163 -2.10 -8.92 11.22
N SER A 164 -3.24 -8.26 11.03
CA SER A 164 -4.45 -8.83 10.42
C SER A 164 -5.09 -7.81 9.48
N PRO A 165 -4.51 -7.63 8.27
CA PRO A 165 -3.44 -8.44 7.70
C PRO A 165 -2.03 -7.91 7.98
N ALA A 166 -1.04 -8.80 7.89
CA ALA A 166 0.36 -8.47 7.68
C ALA A 166 0.84 -9.06 6.36
N TYR A 167 1.70 -8.33 5.67
CA TYR A 167 2.31 -8.76 4.41
C TYR A 167 3.81 -8.82 4.57
N ILE A 168 4.39 -9.92 4.10
CA ILE A 168 5.84 -10.10 4.03
C ILE A 168 6.19 -10.38 2.59
N ILE A 169 7.11 -9.61 2.02
CA ILE A 169 7.61 -9.83 0.67
C ILE A 169 9.13 -10.04 0.74
N LEU A 170 9.57 -11.18 0.23
CA LEU A 170 10.97 -11.48 -0.02
C LEU A 170 11.18 -11.65 -1.52
N SER A 171 12.12 -10.89 -2.07
CA SER A 171 12.27 -10.78 -3.52
C SER A 171 13.74 -10.68 -3.91
N VAL A 172 14.15 -11.35 -4.99
CA VAL A 172 15.51 -11.28 -5.53
C VAL A 172 15.44 -10.94 -7.00
N GLY A 173 16.08 -9.84 -7.39
CA GLY A 173 15.95 -9.30 -8.74
C GLY A 173 17.02 -8.28 -9.10
N PHE A 174 16.77 -7.55 -10.18
CA PHE A 174 17.65 -6.52 -10.69
C PHE A 174 17.02 -5.14 -10.46
N ASP A 175 17.80 -4.21 -9.93
CA ASP A 175 17.42 -2.82 -9.72
C ASP A 175 18.20 -1.94 -10.70
N TYR A 176 17.47 -1.35 -11.66
CA TYR A 176 17.96 -0.39 -12.61
C TYR A 176 17.71 1.03 -12.12
N LYS A 177 18.79 1.71 -11.72
CA LYS A 177 18.80 3.10 -11.25
C LYS A 177 19.31 3.99 -12.37
N SER A 178 18.40 4.42 -13.25
CA SER A 178 18.74 5.28 -14.40
C SER A 178 19.26 6.64 -13.95
N SER A 179 18.64 7.21 -12.90
CA SER A 179 19.02 8.48 -12.27
C SER A 179 18.60 8.48 -10.80
N ASP A 180 18.88 9.57 -10.07
CA ASP A 180 18.37 9.74 -8.71
C ASP A 180 16.84 9.93 -8.63
N LYS A 181 16.18 10.11 -9.78
CA LYS A 181 14.73 10.32 -9.90
C LYS A 181 13.94 9.06 -10.21
N LEU A 182 14.52 8.13 -10.98
CA LEU A 182 13.84 6.94 -11.50
C LEU A 182 14.61 5.67 -11.11
N SER A 183 13.92 4.73 -10.46
CA SER A 183 14.42 3.38 -10.22
C SER A 183 13.38 2.33 -10.60
N VAL A 184 13.82 1.29 -11.29
CA VAL A 184 12.99 0.16 -11.72
C VAL A 184 13.59 -1.11 -11.15
N PHE A 185 12.87 -1.80 -10.27
CA PHE A 185 13.26 -3.11 -9.77
C PHE A 185 12.37 -4.18 -10.39
N VAL A 186 12.98 -5.23 -10.92
CA VAL A 186 12.29 -6.39 -11.50
C VAL A 186 12.85 -7.65 -10.86
N SER A 187 11.97 -8.46 -10.31
CA SER A 187 12.29 -9.71 -9.64
C SER A 187 11.52 -10.86 -10.26
N PRO A 188 12.20 -11.85 -10.87
CA PRO A 188 11.57 -13.08 -11.31
C PRO A 188 11.24 -14.01 -10.13
N LEU A 189 11.81 -13.80 -8.94
CA LEU A 189 11.56 -14.66 -7.80
C LEU A 189 11.15 -13.84 -6.59
N THR A 190 9.85 -13.80 -6.34
CA THR A 190 9.25 -13.13 -5.20
C THR A 190 8.35 -14.07 -4.45
N SER A 191 8.53 -14.13 -3.13
CA SER A 191 7.65 -14.81 -2.19
C SER A 191 6.86 -13.77 -1.40
N ARG A 192 5.53 -13.84 -1.48
CA ARG A 192 4.58 -12.99 -0.76
C ARG A 192 3.85 -13.83 0.26
N TRP A 193 3.97 -13.49 1.54
CA TRP A 193 3.12 -14.02 2.59
C TRP A 193 2.05 -13.02 2.96
N THR A 194 0.81 -13.48 3.06
CA THR A 194 -0.28 -12.76 3.73
C THR A 194 -0.58 -13.49 5.03
N ILE A 195 -0.52 -12.78 6.14
CA ILE A 195 -0.71 -13.29 7.49
C ILE A 195 -1.94 -12.62 8.09
N VAL A 196 -2.76 -13.41 8.80
CA VAL A 196 -3.93 -12.98 9.56
C VAL A 196 -3.78 -13.55 10.97
N ALA A 197 -3.19 -12.77 11.87
CA ALA A 197 -2.88 -13.20 13.24
C ALA A 197 -4.13 -13.29 14.14
N ASN A 198 -5.17 -12.52 13.85
CA ASN A 198 -6.40 -12.48 14.64
C ASN A 198 -7.30 -13.68 14.31
N ASN A 199 -7.60 -14.50 15.32
CA ASN A 199 -8.40 -15.72 15.17
C ASN A 199 -9.78 -15.46 14.56
N LYS A 200 -10.48 -14.39 14.97
CA LYS A 200 -11.81 -14.07 14.42
C LYS A 200 -11.74 -13.81 12.92
N LEU A 201 -10.73 -13.06 12.45
CA LEU A 201 -10.55 -12.75 11.03
C LEU A 201 -10.04 -13.96 10.23
N SER A 202 -9.19 -14.80 10.84
CA SER A 202 -8.69 -16.05 10.28
C SER A 202 -9.81 -17.09 10.08
N THR A 203 -10.68 -17.29 11.09
CA THR A 203 -11.84 -18.20 10.98
C THR A 203 -12.80 -17.76 9.86
N LEU A 204 -12.92 -16.46 9.62
CA LEU A 204 -13.75 -15.92 8.53
C LEU A 204 -13.12 -16.07 7.14
N GLY A 205 -11.86 -16.51 7.02
CA GLY A 205 -11.19 -16.65 5.73
C GLY A 205 -10.92 -15.32 5.03
N LYS A 206 -10.58 -14.28 5.80
CA LYS A 206 -10.27 -12.95 5.27
C LYS A 206 -8.86 -12.92 4.65
N TYR A 207 -8.60 -11.88 3.87
CA TYR A 207 -7.33 -11.57 3.21
C TYR A 207 -6.82 -12.64 2.23
N GLY A 208 -7.76 -13.52 1.83
CA GLY A 208 -7.61 -14.64 0.93
C GLY A 208 -6.67 -15.70 1.50
N VAL A 209 -6.51 -15.64 2.83
CA VAL A 209 -6.08 -16.75 3.64
C VAL A 209 -7.31 -17.66 3.83
N PRO A 210 -7.21 -18.97 3.55
CA PRO A 210 -8.33 -19.89 3.74
C PRO A 210 -8.87 -19.86 5.17
N ALA A 211 -10.18 -20.05 5.33
CA ALA A 211 -10.83 -20.08 6.65
C ALA A 211 -10.13 -21.05 7.61
N GLY A 212 -9.80 -20.56 8.81
CA GLY A 212 -9.10 -21.33 9.84
C GLY A 212 -7.58 -21.40 9.67
N LYS A 213 -7.01 -20.85 8.58
CA LYS A 213 -5.57 -20.68 8.41
C LYS A 213 -5.15 -19.27 8.76
N THR A 214 -3.92 -19.12 9.26
CA THR A 214 -3.36 -17.82 9.66
C THR A 214 -2.40 -17.23 8.64
N SER A 215 -2.05 -17.98 7.58
CA SER A 215 -1.18 -17.47 6.53
C SER A 215 -1.40 -18.18 5.19
N ILE A 216 -1.12 -17.47 4.11
CA ILE A 216 -0.96 -18.01 2.75
C ILE A 216 0.35 -17.50 2.16
N ASN A 217 1.02 -18.32 1.35
CA ASN A 217 2.20 -17.95 0.60
C ASN A 217 1.93 -18.02 -0.90
N GLU A 218 2.46 -17.04 -1.63
CA GLU A 218 2.35 -16.93 -3.07
C GLU A 218 3.74 -16.66 -3.64
N ILE A 219 4.07 -17.34 -4.74
CA ILE A 219 5.35 -17.17 -5.44
C ILE A 219 5.05 -16.59 -6.82
N GLY A 220 5.84 -15.60 -7.23
CA GLY A 220 5.60 -14.92 -8.48
C GLY A 220 6.68 -13.95 -8.90
N THR A 221 6.41 -13.25 -10.00
CA THR A 221 7.21 -12.13 -10.49
C THR A 221 6.71 -10.85 -9.85
N PHE A 222 7.64 -9.97 -9.48
CA PHE A 222 7.35 -8.63 -8.96
C PHE A 222 8.14 -7.58 -9.71
N ALA A 223 7.49 -6.46 -10.01
CA ALA A 223 8.16 -5.29 -10.55
C ALA A 223 7.70 -4.03 -9.82
N THR A 224 8.62 -3.11 -9.57
CA THR A 224 8.31 -1.80 -8.99
C THR A 224 9.03 -0.69 -9.72
N VAL A 225 8.28 0.32 -10.13
CA VAL A 225 8.78 1.54 -10.76
C VAL A 225 8.57 2.68 -9.79
N ASN A 226 9.65 3.40 -9.47
CA ASN A 226 9.62 4.54 -8.55
C ASN A 226 10.09 5.79 -9.28
N TYR A 227 9.32 6.86 -9.19
CA TYR A 227 9.66 8.17 -9.72
C TYR A 227 9.54 9.24 -8.63
N ASN A 228 10.57 10.05 -8.44
CA ASN A 228 10.57 11.15 -7.48
C ASN A 228 11.29 12.36 -8.07
N ASN A 229 10.57 13.47 -8.25
CA ASN A 229 11.14 14.67 -8.85
C ASN A 229 10.47 15.93 -8.31
N THR A 230 11.24 17.02 -8.25
CA THR A 230 10.70 18.37 -8.08
C THR A 230 10.23 18.83 -9.46
N ILE A 231 8.92 18.83 -9.69
CA ILE A 231 8.32 19.16 -11.00
C ILE A 231 8.08 20.67 -11.18
N ALA A 232 8.04 21.42 -10.08
CA ALA A 232 8.06 22.88 -10.06
C ALA A 232 8.75 23.37 -8.78
N LYS A 233 9.12 24.66 -8.70
CA LYS A 233 9.89 25.23 -7.58
C LYS A 233 9.34 24.87 -6.18
N ASN A 234 8.02 24.78 -6.07
CA ASN A 234 7.32 24.45 -4.82
C ASN A 234 6.51 23.15 -4.92
N VAL A 235 6.72 22.32 -5.95
CA VAL A 235 5.93 21.09 -6.16
C VAL A 235 6.85 19.89 -6.33
N THR A 236 6.74 18.95 -5.41
CA THR A 236 7.39 17.63 -5.52
C THR A 236 6.35 16.60 -5.89
N TYR A 237 6.68 15.76 -6.86
CA TYR A 237 5.88 14.61 -7.26
C TYR A 237 6.62 13.31 -6.94
N LYS A 238 5.92 12.39 -6.30
CA LYS A 238 6.35 11.02 -6.06
C LYS A 238 5.33 10.06 -6.67
N GLY A 239 5.70 9.42 -7.76
CA GLY A 239 4.92 8.39 -8.43
C GLY A 239 5.51 7.02 -8.16
N ARG A 240 4.67 5.99 -8.02
CA ARG A 240 5.13 4.63 -7.87
C ARG A 240 4.11 3.62 -8.35
N LEU A 241 4.57 2.63 -9.10
CA LEU A 241 3.79 1.53 -9.64
C LEU A 241 4.39 0.21 -9.16
N ASP A 242 3.62 -0.59 -8.44
CA ASP A 242 3.92 -1.99 -8.13
C ASP A 242 3.11 -2.89 -9.04
N MET A 243 3.72 -3.98 -9.48
CA MET A 243 3.10 -5.02 -10.29
C MET A 243 3.50 -6.37 -9.72
N PHE A 244 2.52 -7.23 -9.48
CA PHE A 244 2.74 -8.61 -9.05
C PHE A 244 1.97 -9.56 -9.95
N SER A 245 2.60 -10.67 -10.32
CA SER A 245 1.98 -11.74 -11.09
C SER A 245 2.28 -13.08 -10.41
N ASN A 246 1.24 -13.80 -10.02
CA ASN A 246 1.32 -15.08 -9.32
C ASN A 246 1.51 -16.22 -10.33
N TYR A 247 2.49 -17.10 -10.10
CA TYR A 247 2.76 -18.24 -11.00
C TYR A 247 1.69 -19.32 -10.98
N ASN A 248 0.91 -19.40 -9.90
CA ASN A 248 -0.10 -20.45 -9.74
C ASN A 248 -1.46 -20.08 -10.35
N ASN A 249 -1.71 -18.80 -10.67
CA ASN A 249 -3.05 -18.29 -10.98
C ASN A 249 -3.05 -17.41 -12.25
N SER A 250 -2.60 -17.98 -13.38
CA SER A 250 -2.46 -17.32 -14.69
C SER A 250 -1.41 -16.20 -14.70
N ALA A 251 -0.19 -16.49 -15.14
CA ALA A 251 0.93 -15.52 -15.19
C ALA A 251 0.66 -14.22 -15.98
N GLN A 252 -0.43 -14.16 -16.77
CA GLN A 252 -0.85 -12.99 -17.53
C GLN A 252 -1.67 -11.98 -16.70
N ASN A 253 -2.21 -12.40 -15.54
CA ASN A 253 -2.95 -11.51 -14.64
C ASN A 253 -1.95 -10.72 -13.80
N ILE A 254 -1.84 -9.42 -14.11
CA ILE A 254 -0.97 -8.48 -13.39
C ILE A 254 -1.83 -7.66 -12.45
N ASP A 255 -1.64 -7.90 -11.15
CA ASP A 255 -2.14 -7.01 -10.12
C ASP A 255 -1.25 -5.77 -10.12
N PHE A 256 -1.84 -4.57 -10.21
CA PHE A 256 -1.06 -3.35 -10.09
C PHE A 256 -1.60 -2.39 -9.05
N PHE A 257 -0.65 -1.69 -8.44
CA PHE A 257 -0.92 -0.61 -7.51
C PHE A 257 -0.10 0.60 -7.88
N MET A 258 -0.79 1.66 -8.25
CA MET A 258 -0.16 2.93 -8.56
C MET A 258 -0.47 3.94 -7.49
N THR A 259 0.51 4.73 -7.12
CA THR A 259 0.38 5.75 -6.09
C THR A 259 1.10 7.00 -6.50
N ASN A 260 0.42 8.13 -6.30
CA ASN A 260 0.82 9.42 -6.81
C ASN A 260 0.71 10.41 -5.66
N LEU A 261 1.80 11.05 -5.27
CA LEU A 261 1.81 12.05 -4.21
C LEU A 261 2.40 13.34 -4.74
N PHE A 262 1.59 14.38 -4.76
CA PHE A 262 2.00 15.75 -5.00
C PHE A 262 2.10 16.47 -3.66
N SER A 263 3.22 17.13 -3.43
CA SER A 263 3.45 17.98 -2.26
C SER A 263 3.74 19.40 -2.72
N PHE A 264 2.82 20.31 -2.38
CA PHE A 264 2.86 21.72 -2.69
C PHE A 264 3.34 22.48 -1.46
N LYS A 265 4.57 23.00 -1.51
CA LYS A 265 5.13 23.80 -0.42
C LYS A 265 4.48 25.18 -0.40
N ILE A 266 3.76 25.50 0.67
CA ILE A 266 3.16 26.83 0.87
C ILE A 266 4.17 27.73 1.57
N ASN A 267 4.74 27.28 2.69
CA ASN A 267 5.80 27.98 3.40
C ASN A 267 6.76 26.99 4.10
N LYS A 268 7.52 27.46 5.10
CA LYS A 268 8.50 26.62 5.83
C LYS A 268 7.86 25.49 6.65
N PHE A 269 6.61 25.67 7.09
CA PHE A 269 5.91 24.76 8.00
C PHE A 269 4.69 24.10 7.38
N PHE A 270 4.07 24.75 6.39
CA PHE A 270 2.81 24.30 5.78
C PHE A 270 3.01 23.88 4.33
N SER A 271 2.34 22.78 3.98
CA SER A 271 2.23 22.28 2.62
C SER A 271 0.82 21.77 2.37
N ALA A 272 0.37 21.85 1.12
CA ALA A 272 -0.74 21.04 0.66
C ALA A 272 -0.21 19.72 0.11
N THR A 273 -0.92 18.63 0.34
CA THR A 273 -0.64 17.33 -0.25
C THR A 273 -1.85 16.82 -1.00
N TYR A 274 -1.63 16.29 -2.19
CA TYR A 274 -2.62 15.54 -2.95
C TYR A 274 -2.09 14.14 -3.20
N SER A 275 -2.80 13.12 -2.73
CA SER A 275 -2.46 11.72 -2.97
C SER A 275 -3.55 11.03 -3.77
N LEU A 276 -3.16 10.31 -4.82
CA LEU A 276 -4.02 9.46 -5.63
C LEU A 276 -3.44 8.04 -5.68
N ASP A 277 -4.14 7.10 -5.07
CA ASP A 277 -3.85 5.68 -5.14
C ASP A 277 -4.84 5.01 -6.11
N LEU A 278 -4.32 4.13 -6.97
CA LEU A 278 -5.04 3.34 -7.96
C LEU A 278 -4.73 1.87 -7.73
N ILE A 279 -5.74 1.03 -7.60
CA ILE A 279 -5.59 -0.42 -7.43
C ILE A 279 -6.37 -1.11 -8.54
N TYR A 280 -5.72 -2.06 -9.22
CA TYR A 280 -6.37 -3.00 -10.12
C TYR A 280 -5.90 -4.41 -9.79
N ASP A 281 -6.86 -5.32 -9.70
CA ASP A 281 -6.65 -6.75 -9.43
C ASP A 281 -7.73 -7.47 -10.24
N ASP A 282 -7.31 -8.34 -11.15
CA ASP A 282 -8.18 -9.03 -12.10
C ASP A 282 -9.07 -10.08 -11.42
N ASP A 283 -8.62 -10.59 -10.27
CA ASP A 283 -9.34 -11.57 -9.47
C ASP A 283 -10.47 -10.92 -8.64
N VAL A 284 -10.48 -9.58 -8.50
CA VAL A 284 -11.52 -8.83 -7.77
C VAL A 284 -12.76 -8.62 -8.61
N ARG A 285 -13.58 -9.65 -8.74
CA ARG A 285 -14.83 -9.62 -9.52
C ARG A 285 -16.02 -9.07 -8.75
N LEU A 286 -15.89 -7.84 -8.25
CA LEU A 286 -16.90 -7.19 -7.41
C LEU A 286 -17.55 -5.97 -8.07
N PHE A 287 -17.14 -5.65 -9.28
CA PHE A 287 -17.55 -4.45 -10.02
C PHE A 287 -18.37 -4.82 -11.27
N GLY A 288 -18.87 -3.79 -11.96
CA GLY A 288 -19.76 -3.92 -13.11
C GLY A 288 -21.23 -4.15 -12.74
N PRO A 289 -22.15 -4.15 -13.73
CA PRO A 289 -23.60 -4.21 -13.50
C PRO A 289 -24.05 -5.41 -12.67
N ASN A 290 -23.34 -6.54 -12.83
CA ASN A 290 -23.66 -7.81 -12.18
C ASN A 290 -22.74 -8.16 -11.00
N LYS A 291 -21.80 -7.28 -10.62
CA LYS A 291 -20.77 -7.55 -9.58
C LYS A 291 -19.97 -8.84 -9.87
N THR A 292 -19.49 -8.98 -11.10
CA THR A 292 -18.71 -10.14 -11.57
C THR A 292 -17.48 -9.75 -12.40
N SER A 293 -17.18 -8.46 -12.49
CA SER A 293 -16.07 -7.91 -13.28
C SER A 293 -15.01 -7.27 -12.38
N PRO A 294 -13.72 -7.31 -12.78
CA PRO A 294 -12.69 -6.49 -12.18
C PRO A 294 -12.95 -5.00 -12.44
N GLY A 295 -12.34 -4.14 -11.63
CA GLY A 295 -12.55 -2.71 -11.69
C GLY A 295 -11.42 -1.94 -11.04
N LEU A 296 -11.03 -0.83 -11.68
CA LEU A 296 -10.05 0.10 -11.13
C LEU A 296 -10.63 0.79 -9.90
N GLN A 297 -9.99 0.60 -8.76
CA GLN A 297 -10.32 1.28 -7.52
C GLN A 297 -9.46 2.52 -7.38
N THR A 298 -10.07 3.64 -6.97
CA THR A 298 -9.37 4.91 -6.79
C THR A 298 -9.56 5.41 -5.36
N LYS A 299 -8.49 5.92 -4.77
CA LYS A 299 -8.51 6.64 -3.49
C LYS A 299 -7.79 7.95 -3.68
N SER A 300 -8.51 9.05 -3.53
CA SER A 300 -7.97 10.40 -3.66
C SER A 300 -8.13 11.14 -2.33
N LEU A 301 -7.05 11.77 -1.87
CA LEU A 301 -7.04 12.58 -0.66
C LEU A 301 -6.29 13.88 -0.94
N ILE A 302 -6.88 15.00 -0.52
CA ILE A 302 -6.24 16.31 -0.50
C ILE A 302 -6.29 16.85 0.92
N GLY A 303 -5.21 17.50 1.34
CA GLY A 303 -5.13 18.10 2.66
C GLY A 303 -4.11 19.23 2.68
N ILE A 304 -4.35 20.19 3.57
CA ILE A 304 -3.36 21.20 3.95
C ILE A 304 -2.92 20.86 5.37
N GLY A 305 -1.63 20.89 5.61
CA GLY A 305 -1.10 20.45 6.88
C GLY A 305 0.30 20.92 7.16
N PHE A 306 0.71 20.61 8.37
CA PHE A 306 2.09 20.74 8.78
C PHE A 306 2.93 19.70 8.04
N LEU A 307 4.02 20.12 7.41
CA LEU A 307 4.96 19.23 6.75
C LEU A 307 6.37 19.69 7.08
N ARG A 308 7.10 18.84 7.81
CA ARG A 308 8.46 19.09 8.22
C ARG A 308 9.39 17.98 7.74
N PRO A 309 10.28 18.24 6.78
CA PRO A 309 11.36 17.31 6.51
C PRO A 309 12.29 17.25 7.72
N LEU A 310 12.71 16.04 8.09
CA LEU A 310 13.75 15.84 9.09
C LEU A 310 15.12 16.16 8.46
N ASN A 311 16.01 16.75 9.24
CA ASN A 311 17.34 17.13 8.77
C ASN A 311 18.07 15.91 8.20
N VAL A 312 18.55 16.04 6.96
CA VAL A 312 19.35 15.01 6.32
C VAL A 312 20.75 15.03 6.93
N LYS A 313 21.13 13.95 7.61
CA LYS A 313 22.50 13.76 8.11
C LYS A 313 23.25 12.81 7.17
N LYS A 314 24.47 13.20 6.83
CA LYS A 314 25.41 12.43 6.02
C LYS A 314 26.63 12.10 6.87
N GLY A 315 27.10 10.86 6.80
CA GLY A 315 28.30 10.38 7.48
C GLY A 315 28.98 9.27 6.69
#